data_AF-B5GA54-F1
#
_entry.id   AF-B5GA54-F1
#
_cell.length_a   1.000
_cell.length_b   1.000
_cell.length_c   1.000
_cell.angle_alpha   90.00
_cell.angle_beta   90.00
_cell.angle_gamma   90.00
#
_symmetry.space_group_name_H-M   'P 1'
#
loop_
_entity.id
_entity.type
_entity.pdbx_description
1 polymer ?
#
loop_
_entity_poly.entity_id
_entity_poly.type
_entity_poly.pdbx_seq_one_letter_code
_entity_poly.pdbx_strand_id
1 'polypeptide(L)'
;MTTQSVTSTPGTGAPVALRYALMPIDMGVGIAVATVAKMLDNDAGGARARVLAYGEHIPYGASPVLVADTTLYGTHMVEQTLQRWGSLPRPWLVWVADSPARPVQDARFLVRALEGRLAGVARLPYLPVLRAVKGPDEALEYKNVRSAAEKLRHTIEGK
;
A
#
# COMPACT_ATOMS: atom_id res chain seq x y z
N MET A 1 -35.60 -38.00 -23.33
CA MET A 1 -34.38 -37.16 -23.36
C MET A 1 -34.31 -36.43 -22.03
N THR A 2 -33.45 -36.87 -21.12
CA THR A 2 -33.41 -36.40 -19.73
C THR A 2 -32.13 -35.61 -19.54
N THR A 3 -32.21 -34.29 -19.45
CA THR A 3 -31.05 -33.41 -19.21
C THR A 3 -30.77 -33.33 -17.72
N GLN A 4 -29.64 -33.91 -17.29
CA GLN A 4 -29.11 -33.69 -15.95
C GLN A 4 -28.40 -32.33 -15.89
N SER A 5 -28.83 -31.48 -14.97
CA SER A 5 -28.12 -30.26 -14.61
C SER A 5 -26.96 -30.62 -13.68
N VAL A 6 -25.73 -30.51 -14.19
CA VAL A 6 -24.51 -30.61 -13.38
C VAL A 6 -24.31 -29.28 -12.67
N THR A 7 -24.66 -29.22 -11.39
CA THR A 7 -24.26 -28.11 -10.51
C THR A 7 -22.77 -28.22 -10.24
N SER A 8 -21.98 -27.37 -10.89
CA SER A 8 -20.58 -27.18 -10.57
C SER A 8 -20.46 -26.47 -9.21
N THR A 9 -19.99 -27.18 -8.19
CA THR A 9 -19.60 -26.61 -6.88
C THR A 9 -18.46 -25.61 -7.08
N PRO A 10 -18.60 -24.32 -6.74
CA PRO A 10 -17.45 -23.42 -6.65
C PRO A 10 -16.61 -23.85 -5.45
N GLY A 11 -15.31 -24.08 -5.68
CA GLY A 11 -14.35 -24.42 -4.64
C GLY A 11 -14.38 -23.40 -3.50
N THR A 12 -14.40 -23.92 -2.28
CA THR A 12 -14.33 -23.19 -1.01
C THR A 12 -12.96 -22.53 -0.84
N GLY A 13 -12.70 -21.46 -1.58
CA GLY A 13 -11.74 -20.44 -1.17
C GLY A 13 -12.52 -19.42 -0.35
N ALA A 14 -12.20 -19.26 0.95
CA ALA A 14 -12.77 -18.16 1.73
C ALA A 14 -12.57 -16.85 0.95
N PRO A 15 -13.58 -15.98 0.81
CA PRO A 15 -13.38 -14.70 0.13
C PRO A 15 -12.26 -13.98 0.87
N VAL A 16 -11.15 -13.73 0.18
CA VAL A 16 -10.07 -12.91 0.71
C VAL A 16 -10.65 -11.51 0.83
N ALA A 17 -11.17 -11.19 2.02
CA ALA A 17 -11.70 -9.88 2.31
C ALA A 17 -10.57 -8.86 2.15
N LEU A 18 -10.90 -7.69 1.59
CA LEU A 18 -9.94 -6.60 1.42
C LEU A 18 -9.31 -6.28 2.78
N ARG A 19 -8.00 -6.47 2.88
CA ARG A 19 -7.24 -6.20 4.11
C ARG A 19 -6.61 -4.83 4.10
N TYR A 20 -6.18 -4.36 2.94
CA TYR A 20 -5.46 -3.10 2.80
C TYR A 20 -6.12 -2.20 1.76
N ALA A 21 -6.52 -1.01 2.21
CA ALA A 21 -7.08 0.03 1.36
C ALA A 21 -6.03 1.13 1.17
N LEU A 22 -5.41 1.17 -0.01
CA LEU A 22 -4.31 2.08 -0.30
C LEU A 22 -4.83 3.42 -0.80
N MET A 23 -4.28 4.50 -0.24
CA MET A 23 -4.60 5.88 -0.59
C MET A 23 -3.29 6.61 -0.94
N PRO A 24 -3.06 6.92 -2.23
CA PRO A 24 -1.94 7.76 -2.62
C PRO A 24 -2.17 9.18 -2.13
N ILE A 25 -1.17 9.76 -1.49
CA ILE A 25 -1.23 11.11 -0.92
C ILE A 25 -0.71 12.17 -1.91
N ASP A 26 0.19 11.77 -2.82
CA ASP A 26 0.85 12.62 -3.80
C ASP A 26 0.54 12.20 -5.25
N MET A 27 0.02 13.14 -6.05
CA MET A 27 -0.16 13.14 -7.52
C MET A 27 -0.49 11.80 -8.23
N GLY A 28 -1.37 10.97 -7.64
CA GLY A 28 -2.07 9.89 -8.34
C GLY A 28 -1.40 8.51 -8.27
N VAL A 29 -1.88 7.59 -9.11
CA VAL A 29 -1.46 6.18 -9.08
C VAL A 29 -0.23 5.97 -9.97
N GLY A 30 0.94 6.30 -9.42
CA GLY A 30 2.23 6.01 -10.05
C GLY A 30 2.68 4.56 -9.87
N ILE A 31 3.75 4.17 -10.58
CA ILE A 31 4.33 2.81 -10.51
C ILE A 31 4.69 2.38 -9.07
N ALA A 32 5.13 3.31 -8.23
CA ALA A 32 5.42 3.03 -6.82
C ALA A 32 4.17 2.57 -6.06
N VAL A 33 3.06 3.32 -6.17
CA VAL A 33 1.78 3.01 -5.51
C VAL A 33 1.22 1.68 -6.02
N ALA A 34 1.23 1.47 -7.34
CA ALA A 34 0.78 0.23 -7.95
C ALA A 34 1.62 -0.99 -7.49
N THR A 35 2.94 -0.79 -7.35
CA THR A 35 3.83 -1.84 -6.85
C THR A 35 3.56 -2.12 -5.38
N VAL A 36 3.38 -1.10 -4.52
CA VAL A 36 3.02 -1.28 -3.11
C VAL A 36 1.71 -2.04 -2.97
N ALA A 37 0.70 -1.74 -3.81
CA ALA A 37 -0.56 -2.49 -3.83
C ALA A 37 -0.30 -3.98 -4.11
N LYS A 38 0.48 -4.30 -5.15
CA LYS A 38 0.84 -5.68 -5.49
C LYS A 38 1.68 -6.38 -4.42
N MET A 39 2.60 -5.66 -3.78
CA MET A 39 3.40 -6.19 -2.65
C MET A 39 2.52 -6.63 -1.49
N LEU A 40 1.49 -5.85 -1.15
CA LEU A 40 0.54 -6.14 -0.08
C LEU A 40 -0.54 -7.15 -0.47
N ASP A 41 -0.88 -7.19 -1.76
CA ASP A 41 -1.86 -8.13 -2.30
C ASP A 41 -1.32 -9.57 -2.25
N ASN A 42 -0.02 -9.76 -2.46
CA ASN A 42 0.66 -11.06 -2.38
C ASN A 42 -0.03 -12.13 -3.25
N ASP A 43 -0.14 -11.82 -4.54
CA ASP A 43 -0.74 -12.67 -5.58
C ASP A 43 -2.21 -13.03 -5.37
N ALA A 44 -2.94 -12.27 -4.55
CA ALA A 44 -4.38 -12.46 -4.31
C ALA A 44 -5.27 -11.83 -5.39
N GLY A 45 -4.72 -11.42 -6.54
CA GLY A 45 -5.48 -10.88 -7.67
C GLY A 45 -6.21 -9.56 -7.37
N GLY A 46 -5.75 -8.77 -6.39
CA GLY A 46 -6.38 -7.54 -5.92
C GLY A 46 -7.41 -7.75 -4.81
N ALA A 47 -7.63 -8.99 -4.36
CA ALA A 47 -8.59 -9.29 -3.31
C ALA A 47 -8.10 -8.85 -1.92
N ARG A 48 -6.78 -8.83 -1.68
CA ARG A 48 -6.21 -8.52 -0.37
C ARG A 48 -5.83 -7.04 -0.25
N ALA A 49 -5.33 -6.44 -1.33
CA ALA A 49 -4.94 -5.03 -1.33
C ALA A 49 -5.32 -4.36 -2.65
N ARG A 50 -5.91 -3.17 -2.56
CA ARG A 50 -6.19 -2.34 -3.74
C ARG A 50 -6.06 -0.86 -3.45
N VAL A 51 -5.79 -0.10 -4.50
CA VAL A 51 -5.83 1.35 -4.48
C VAL A 51 -7.29 1.80 -4.51
N LEU A 52 -7.67 2.65 -3.58
CA LEU A 52 -8.98 3.29 -3.57
C LEU A 52 -9.04 4.39 -4.62
N ALA A 53 -10.19 4.53 -5.29
CA ALA A 53 -10.46 5.69 -6.12
C ALA A 53 -10.57 6.95 -5.25
N TYR A 54 -10.35 8.13 -5.85
CA TYR A 54 -10.50 9.38 -5.12
C TYR A 54 -11.93 9.55 -4.59
N GLY A 55 -12.07 9.86 -3.30
CA GLY A 55 -13.37 10.00 -2.64
C GLY A 55 -14.07 8.68 -2.31
N GLU A 56 -13.47 7.54 -2.66
CA GLU A 56 -14.01 6.23 -2.28
C GLU A 56 -13.88 6.02 -0.77
N HIS A 57 -14.93 5.46 -0.15
CA HIS A 57 -14.92 5.14 1.26
C HIS A 57 -14.04 3.93 1.58
N ILE A 58 -13.38 3.95 2.74
CA ILE A 58 -12.61 2.81 3.23
C ILE A 58 -13.58 1.66 3.53
N PRO A 59 -13.44 0.49 2.87
CA PRO A 59 -14.31 -0.64 3.12
C PRO A 59 -14.22 -1.14 4.56
N TYR A 60 -15.34 -1.62 5.10
CA TYR A 60 -15.40 -2.11 6.46
C TYR A 60 -14.41 -3.26 6.69
N GLY A 61 -13.65 -3.18 7.79
CA GLY A 61 -12.62 -4.17 8.14
C GLY A 61 -11.29 -4.03 7.39
N ALA A 62 -11.19 -3.15 6.39
CA ALA A 62 -9.93 -2.88 5.70
C ALA A 62 -9.06 -1.90 6.52
N SER A 63 -7.76 -2.20 6.61
CA SER A 63 -6.77 -1.30 7.20
C SER A 63 -6.39 -0.22 6.18
N PRO A 64 -6.51 1.07 6.51
CA PRO A 64 -6.11 2.14 5.62
C PRO A 64 -4.58 2.24 5.54
N VAL A 65 -4.08 2.45 4.32
CA VAL A 65 -2.64 2.56 4.03
C VAL A 65 -2.41 3.83 3.22
N LEU A 66 -1.76 4.82 3.82
CA LEU A 66 -1.29 6.00 3.11
C LEU A 66 0.02 5.68 2.42
N VAL A 67 0.13 6.03 1.14
CA VAL A 67 1.40 5.91 0.38
C VAL A 67 1.85 7.31 0.01
N ALA A 68 3.08 7.64 0.39
CA ALA A 68 3.69 8.94 0.09
C ALA A 68 5.19 8.79 -0.15
N ASP A 69 5.75 9.70 -0.93
CA ASP A 69 7.19 9.79 -1.11
C ASP A 69 7.94 10.30 0.14
N THR A 70 9.27 10.16 0.14
CA THR A 70 10.14 10.68 1.22
C THR A 70 10.42 12.17 1.18
N THR A 71 9.74 12.90 0.30
CA THR A 71 9.93 14.35 0.20
C THR A 71 9.27 15.06 1.38
N LEU A 72 9.71 16.30 1.62
CA LEU A 72 9.04 17.17 2.59
C LEU A 72 7.60 17.45 2.17
N TYR A 73 7.36 17.59 0.86
CA TYR A 73 6.03 17.82 0.31
C TYR A 73 5.09 16.64 0.58
N GLY A 74 5.51 15.41 0.24
CA GLY A 74 4.73 14.20 0.52
C GLY A 74 4.41 14.06 2.01
N THR A 75 5.40 14.32 2.88
CA THR A 75 5.19 14.34 4.33
C THR A 75 4.18 15.39 4.79
N HIS A 76 4.22 16.60 4.23
CA HIS A 76 3.25 17.64 4.57
C HIS A 76 1.83 17.29 4.08
N MET A 77 1.70 16.63 2.93
CA MET A 77 0.40 16.12 2.46
C MET A 77 -0.14 15.01 3.36
N VAL A 78 0.73 14.16 3.92
CA VAL A 78 0.34 13.17 4.95
C VAL A 78 -0.18 13.87 6.19
N GLU A 79 0.51 14.90 6.68
CA GLU A 79 0.05 15.70 7.82
C GLU A 79 -1.35 16.29 7.57
N GLN A 80 -1.56 16.97 6.44
CA GLN A 80 -2.85 17.55 6.09
C GLN A 80 -3.96 16.49 5.98
N THR A 81 -3.63 15.33 5.42
CA THR A 81 -4.57 14.20 5.33
C THR A 81 -4.94 13.69 6.71
N LEU A 82 -3.95 13.50 7.59
CA LEU A 82 -4.17 13.04 8.95
C LEU A 82 -4.97 14.06 9.77
N GLN A 83 -4.75 15.36 9.59
CA GLN A 83 -5.54 16.40 10.24
C GLN A 83 -7.05 16.27 9.93
N ARG A 84 -7.40 15.83 8.72
CA ARG A 84 -8.79 15.62 8.26
C ARG A 84 -9.32 14.20 8.52
N TRP A 85 -8.51 13.31 9.12
CA TRP A 85 -8.81 11.88 9.24
C TRP A 85 -10.03 11.54 10.11
N GLY A 86 -10.36 12.40 11.08
CA GLY A 86 -11.49 12.20 11.98
C GLY A 86 -11.38 10.92 12.81
N SER A 87 -12.48 10.17 12.90
CA SER A 87 -12.63 8.95 13.72
C SER A 87 -12.30 7.64 12.97
N LEU A 88 -11.73 7.72 11.77
CA LEU A 88 -11.34 6.54 10.99
C LEU A 88 -10.21 5.75 11.68
N PRO A 89 -10.07 4.43 11.39
CA PRO A 89 -8.96 3.64 11.90
C PRO A 89 -7.61 4.30 11.59
N ARG A 90 -6.66 4.21 12.53
CA ARG A 90 -5.32 4.78 12.32
C ARG A 90 -4.69 4.15 11.08
N PRO A 91 -4.19 4.95 10.12
CA PRO A 91 -3.62 4.39 8.91
C PRO A 91 -2.16 3.97 9.12
N TRP A 92 -1.73 2.99 8.34
CA TRP A 92 -0.31 2.76 8.10
C TRP A 92 0.23 3.81 7.13
N LEU A 93 1.47 4.25 7.34
CA LEU A 93 2.20 5.03 6.34
C LEU A 93 3.23 4.14 5.66
N VAL A 94 3.09 3.93 4.36
CA VAL A 94 4.14 3.38 3.51
C VAL A 94 4.91 4.54 2.90
N TRP A 95 6.12 4.76 3.43
CA TRP A 95 6.98 5.87 3.07
C TRP A 95 8.01 5.42 2.05
N VAL A 96 7.82 5.81 0.78
CA VAL A 96 8.59 5.31 -0.37
C VAL A 96 9.71 6.29 -0.70
N ALA A 97 10.95 5.82 -0.70
CA ALA A 97 12.06 6.70 -1.06
C ALA A 97 12.03 7.09 -2.54
N ASP A 98 11.99 8.39 -2.82
CA ASP A 98 12.01 8.99 -4.16
C ASP A 98 13.43 9.04 -4.77
N SER A 99 14.44 9.02 -3.89
CA SER A 99 15.85 9.18 -4.19
C SER A 99 16.69 8.22 -3.32
N PRO A 100 17.90 7.81 -3.76
CA PRO A 100 18.82 7.05 -2.90
C PRO A 100 19.33 7.85 -1.70
N ALA A 101 19.14 9.18 -1.70
CA ALA A 101 19.49 10.04 -0.59
C ALA A 101 18.62 9.76 0.64
N ARG A 102 19.14 10.08 1.83
CA ARG A 102 18.34 10.00 3.05
C ARG A 102 17.23 11.07 3.01
N PRO A 103 16.03 10.78 3.55
CA PRO A 103 14.99 11.78 3.67
C PRO A 103 15.50 13.00 4.47
N VAL A 104 15.11 14.19 4.03
CA VAL A 104 15.50 15.44 4.68
C VAL A 104 15.09 15.44 6.15
N GLN A 105 15.85 16.17 6.98
CA GLN A 105 15.67 16.16 8.43
C GLN A 105 14.25 16.56 8.84
N ASP A 106 13.68 17.59 8.20
CA ASP A 106 12.34 18.08 8.49
C ASP A 106 11.26 17.03 8.22
N ALA A 107 11.35 16.31 7.10
CA ALA A 107 10.44 15.23 6.76
C ALA A 107 10.49 14.11 7.82
N ARG A 108 11.69 13.75 8.29
CA ARG A 108 11.86 12.76 9.37
C ARG A 108 11.27 13.23 10.70
N PHE A 109 11.43 14.51 11.05
CA PHE A 109 10.85 15.06 12.27
C PHE A 109 9.33 15.10 12.20
N LEU A 110 8.76 15.52 11.08
CA LEU A 110 7.32 15.53 10.88
C LEU A 110 6.73 14.12 10.98
N VAL A 111 7.30 13.13 10.29
CA VAL A 111 6.84 11.73 10.40
C VAL A 111 6.89 11.24 11.85
N ARG A 112 7.97 11.53 12.59
CA ARG A 112 8.07 11.19 14.02
C ARG A 112 6.97 11.84 14.85
N ALA A 113 6.67 13.12 14.61
CA ALA A 113 5.58 13.81 15.30
C ALA A 113 4.20 13.21 14.99
N LEU A 114 4.04 12.60 13.81
CA LEU A 114 2.80 11.96 13.36
C LEU A 114 2.64 10.52 13.85
N GLU A 115 3.67 9.88 14.44
CA GLU A 115 3.64 8.47 14.85
C GLU A 115 2.44 8.14 15.78
N GLY A 116 2.04 9.07 16.66
CA GLY A 116 0.88 8.88 17.54
C GLY A 116 -0.47 8.80 16.83
N ARG A 117 -0.56 9.25 15.56
CA ARG A 117 -1.76 9.22 14.72
C ARG A 117 -1.76 8.07 13.71
N LEU A 118 -0.64 7.37 13.58
CA LEU A 118 -0.46 6.26 12.64
C LEU A 118 -0.58 4.92 13.38
N ALA A 119 -0.94 3.86 12.66
CA ALA A 119 -0.81 2.49 13.14
C ALA A 119 0.65 2.03 13.12
N GLY A 120 1.43 2.59 12.19
CA GLY A 120 2.87 2.38 12.06
C GLY A 120 3.40 2.99 10.78
N VAL A 121 4.73 2.98 10.63
CA VAL A 121 5.44 3.50 9.45
C VAL A 121 6.28 2.39 8.86
N ALA A 122 5.99 1.99 7.62
CA ALA A 122 6.80 1.08 6.83
C ALA A 122 7.62 1.87 5.81
N ARG A 123 8.94 1.72 5.83
CA ARG A 123 9.83 2.43 4.89
C ARG A 123 10.20 1.52 3.74
N LEU A 124 9.95 1.98 2.52
CA LEU A 124 10.39 1.31 1.30
C LEU A 124 11.65 1.99 0.79
N PRO A 125 12.74 1.24 0.52
CA PRO A 125 13.97 1.82 0.00
C PRO A 125 13.75 2.37 -1.42
N TYR A 126 14.71 3.16 -1.90
CA TYR A 126 14.70 3.60 -3.28
C TYR A 126 14.88 2.39 -4.18
N LEU A 127 13.93 2.17 -5.09
CA LEU A 127 13.91 1.05 -6.03
C LEU A 127 14.10 1.60 -7.45
N PRO A 128 15.36 1.80 -7.90
CA PRO A 128 15.64 2.41 -9.21
C PRO A 128 14.98 1.66 -10.38
N VAL A 129 14.79 0.35 -10.22
CA VAL A 129 14.14 -0.50 -11.21
C VAL A 129 12.71 -0.06 -11.54
N LEU A 130 12.00 0.57 -10.61
CA LEU A 130 10.65 1.07 -10.86
C LEU A 130 10.60 2.16 -11.93
N ARG A 131 11.75 2.78 -12.27
CA ARG A 131 11.84 3.76 -13.37
C ARG A 131 11.94 3.13 -14.76
N ALA A 132 12.21 1.82 -14.83
CA ALA A 132 12.47 1.10 -16.09
C ALA A 132 11.38 0.09 -16.45
N VAL A 133 10.59 -0.36 -15.48
CA VAL A 133 9.52 -1.35 -15.68
C VAL A 133 8.25 -0.73 -16.25
N LYS A 134 7.49 -1.53 -17.00
CA LYS A 134 6.21 -1.14 -17.59
C LYS A 134 5.04 -1.30 -16.63
N GLY A 135 5.19 -2.14 -15.61
CA GLY A 135 4.12 -2.44 -14.67
C GLY A 135 4.61 -3.06 -13.36
N PRO A 136 3.72 -3.16 -12.36
CA PRO A 136 4.07 -3.66 -11.03
C PRO A 136 4.30 -5.18 -11.02
N ASP A 137 3.73 -5.93 -11.96
CA ASP A 137 3.98 -7.37 -12.08
C ASP A 137 5.44 -7.63 -12.52
N GLU A 138 5.93 -6.90 -13.52
CA GLU A 138 7.34 -6.93 -13.96
C GLU A 138 8.28 -6.48 -12.83
N ALA A 139 7.89 -5.47 -12.04
CA ALA A 139 8.67 -5.01 -10.90
C ALA A 139 8.95 -6.12 -9.88
N LEU A 140 7.98 -7.02 -9.64
CA LEU A 140 8.10 -8.10 -8.66
C LEU A 140 9.01 -9.24 -9.11
N GLU A 141 9.48 -9.28 -10.35
CA GLU A 141 10.49 -10.27 -10.78
C GLU A 141 11.87 -9.96 -10.16
N TYR A 142 12.14 -8.69 -9.90
CA TYR A 142 13.42 -8.22 -9.38
C TYR A 142 13.61 -8.55 -7.89
N LYS A 143 14.76 -9.15 -7.57
CA LYS A 143 15.12 -9.59 -6.20
C LYS A 143 14.96 -8.49 -5.14
N ASN A 144 15.40 -7.27 -5.46
CA ASN A 144 15.34 -6.15 -4.51
C ASN A 144 13.89 -5.74 -4.20
N VAL A 145 13.00 -5.81 -5.20
CA VAL A 145 11.59 -5.50 -5.04
C VAL A 145 10.90 -6.59 -4.22
N ARG A 146 11.18 -7.88 -4.50
CA ARG A 146 10.66 -9.00 -3.68
C ARG A 146 11.09 -8.93 -2.22
N SER A 147 12.37 -8.66 -1.97
CA SER A 147 12.86 -8.49 -0.60
C SER A 147 12.21 -7.30 0.11
N ALA A 148 11.97 -6.20 -0.62
CA ALA A 148 11.25 -5.05 -0.07
C ALA A 148 9.78 -5.40 0.22
N ALA A 149 9.13 -6.19 -0.63
CA ALA A 149 7.76 -6.68 -0.45
C ALA A 149 7.63 -7.56 0.81
N GLU A 150 8.56 -8.50 1.01
CA GLU A 150 8.62 -9.35 2.21
C GLU A 150 8.77 -8.52 3.48
N LYS A 151 9.71 -7.57 3.49
CA LYS A 151 9.92 -6.65 4.63
C LYS A 151 8.70 -5.78 4.90
N LEU A 152 8.04 -5.29 3.85
CA LEU A 152 6.82 -4.49 3.97
C LEU A 152 5.72 -5.28 4.66
N ARG A 153 5.45 -6.51 4.18
CA ARG A 153 4.44 -7.39 4.77
C ARG A 153 4.78 -7.77 6.22
N HIS A 154 6.03 -8.16 6.50
CA HIS A 154 6.52 -8.46 7.85
C HIS A 154 6.25 -7.28 8.82
N THR A 155 6.54 -6.05 8.37
CA THR A 155 6.36 -4.83 9.17
C THR A 155 4.88 -4.56 9.47
N ILE A 156 4.01 -4.67 8.48
CA ILE A 156 2.58 -4.32 8.60
C ILE A 156 1.78 -5.43 9.29
N GLU A 157 2.15 -6.70 9.07
CA GLU A 157 1.47 -7.87 9.64
C GLU A 157 1.97 -8.21 11.04
N GLY A 158 3.10 -7.66 11.49
CA GLY A 158 3.67 -7.90 12.81
C GLY A 158 4.15 -9.35 13.02
N LYS A 159 4.45 -10.06 11.94
CA LYS A 159 4.94 -11.44 11.92
C LYS A 159 6.32 -11.48 11.34
#